data_AF-A0A2T2PR04-F1
#
_entry.id   AF-A0A2T2PR04-F1
#
_cell.length_a   1.000
_cell.length_b   1.000
_cell.length_c   1.000
_cell.angle_alpha   90.00
_cell.angle_beta   90.00
_cell.angle_gamma   90.00
#
_symmetry.space_group_name_H-M   'P 1'
#
loop_
_entity.id
_entity.type
_entity.pdbx_description
1 polymer ?
#
loop_
_entity_poly.entity_id
_entity_poly.type
_entity_poly.pdbx_seq_one_letter_code
_entity_poly.pdbx_strand_id
1 'polypeptide(L)'
;MTAFRRPAWWLALALTLAGPALAASGPPPGFVLSEDAELGFTSPDGATKLEQYMKDSEDLFEVKWQVWARRGDQMTELKPEQGYGAGFRFTSDSQWLVRMQKTGSGEQDLFLYHVENGAFASATKQSLSDLAWAYFHSRPDTRKMKLDYHISANLVKGTETAYRWLGVDWPDNRYLLISLSGEMDKHPRDVAVKGLADWKCRYDLKTGQFDVPKKFAKSNAEALNWEIKR
;
A
#
# COMPACT_ATOMS: atom_id res chain seq x y z
N MET A 1 10.92 -41.77 68.21
CA MET A 1 10.79 -40.50 67.47
C MET A 1 11.21 -40.77 66.03
N THR A 2 10.25 -40.66 65.12
CA THR A 2 10.36 -40.87 63.67
C THR A 2 10.98 -39.65 62.99
N ALA A 3 11.84 -39.85 61.99
CA ALA A 3 12.05 -38.89 60.91
C ALA A 3 12.60 -39.57 59.65
N PHE A 4 11.70 -39.84 58.71
CA PHE A 4 11.98 -40.12 57.30
C PHE A 4 12.60 -38.89 56.62
N ARG A 5 13.62 -39.07 55.76
CA ARG A 5 14.00 -38.08 54.74
C ARG A 5 14.02 -38.73 53.35
N ARG A 6 13.21 -38.15 52.45
CA ARG A 6 12.98 -38.56 51.06
C ARG A 6 14.17 -38.16 50.15
N PRO A 7 14.43 -38.86 49.03
CA PRO A 7 15.36 -38.41 48.01
C PRO A 7 14.69 -37.39 47.08
N ALA A 8 15.39 -36.30 46.76
CA ALA A 8 14.95 -35.34 45.75
C ALA A 8 15.49 -35.75 44.38
N TRP A 9 14.60 -36.21 43.49
CA TRP A 9 14.87 -36.36 42.06
C TRP A 9 14.86 -34.98 41.39
N TRP A 10 15.95 -34.61 40.74
CA TRP A 10 16.00 -33.48 39.82
C TRP A 10 16.33 -34.03 38.42
N LEU A 11 15.31 -34.18 37.59
CA LEU A 11 15.43 -34.39 36.15
C LEU A 11 15.52 -33.01 35.49
N ALA A 12 16.67 -32.70 34.89
CA ALA A 12 16.80 -31.56 33.99
C ALA A 12 16.31 -31.97 32.60
N LEU A 13 15.14 -31.44 32.19
CA LEU A 13 14.61 -31.60 30.84
C LEU A 13 15.18 -30.48 29.97
N ALA A 14 16.13 -30.80 29.08
CA ALA A 14 16.60 -29.89 28.05
C ALA A 14 15.54 -29.81 26.94
N LEU A 15 14.71 -28.77 26.96
CA LEU A 15 13.81 -28.42 25.87
C LEU A 15 14.62 -27.72 24.77
N THR A 16 14.99 -28.46 23.73
CA THR A 16 15.41 -27.88 22.46
C THR A 16 14.18 -27.19 21.85
N LEU A 17 14.14 -25.86 21.92
CA LEU A 17 13.20 -25.04 21.17
C LEU A 17 13.58 -25.13 19.68
N ALA A 18 13.01 -26.07 18.95
CA ALA A 18 12.89 -25.95 17.51
C ALA A 18 11.87 -24.83 17.25
N GLY A 19 12.35 -23.63 16.93
CA GLY A 19 11.50 -22.57 16.42
C GLY A 19 10.82 -23.03 15.13
N PRO A 20 9.60 -22.54 14.82
CA PRO A 20 8.93 -22.93 13.59
C PRO A 20 9.81 -22.54 12.41
N ALA A 21 10.26 -23.52 11.64
CA ALA A 21 10.73 -23.28 10.30
C ALA A 21 9.55 -22.65 9.54
N LEU A 22 9.67 -21.38 9.16
CA LEU A 22 8.78 -20.74 8.20
C LEU A 22 8.85 -21.60 6.94
N ALA A 23 7.89 -22.51 6.78
CA ALA A 23 7.75 -23.28 5.57
C ALA A 23 7.67 -22.29 4.42
N ALA A 24 8.48 -22.50 3.39
CA ALA A 24 8.42 -21.77 2.13
C ALA A 24 7.09 -22.12 1.44
N SER A 25 5.98 -21.57 1.93
CA SER A 25 4.69 -21.70 1.28
C SER A 25 4.69 -20.72 0.12
N GLY A 26 4.85 -21.24 -1.09
CA GLY A 26 4.51 -20.48 -2.30
C GLY A 26 2.99 -20.30 -2.44
N PRO A 27 2.54 -19.76 -3.59
CA PRO A 27 1.12 -19.63 -3.88
C PRO A 27 0.40 -20.99 -3.82
N PRO A 28 -0.88 -21.01 -3.40
CA PRO A 28 -1.65 -22.24 -3.31
C PRO A 28 -1.97 -22.82 -4.71
N PRO A 29 -2.38 -24.10 -4.79
CA PRO A 29 -2.70 -24.73 -6.07
C PRO A 29 -3.72 -23.95 -6.91
N GLY A 30 -3.50 -23.94 -8.23
CA GLY A 30 -4.35 -23.25 -9.20
C GLY A 30 -3.95 -21.79 -9.46
N PHE A 31 -3.05 -21.23 -8.67
CA PHE A 31 -2.42 -19.94 -8.97
C PHE A 31 -1.21 -20.14 -9.88
N VAL A 32 -1.23 -19.52 -11.05
CA VAL A 32 -0.20 -19.59 -12.07
C VAL A 32 0.52 -18.24 -12.14
N LEU A 33 1.85 -18.26 -12.23
CA LEU A 33 2.63 -17.04 -12.37
C LEU A 33 2.24 -16.35 -13.68
N SER A 34 1.95 -15.04 -13.62
CA SER A 34 1.69 -14.27 -14.83
C SER A 34 2.96 -14.18 -15.69
N GLU A 35 2.80 -14.43 -16.99
CA GLU A 35 3.87 -14.28 -17.99
C GLU A 35 4.02 -12.83 -18.48
N ASP A 36 3.15 -11.92 -18.03
CA ASP A 36 3.22 -10.51 -18.37
C ASP A 36 4.47 -9.87 -17.73
N ALA A 37 5.42 -9.50 -18.57
CA ALA A 37 6.67 -8.87 -18.15
C ALA A 37 6.43 -7.52 -17.45
N GLU A 38 5.34 -6.81 -17.76
CA GLU A 38 4.99 -5.54 -17.10
C GLU A 38 4.51 -5.74 -15.66
N LEU A 39 4.14 -6.97 -15.28
CA LEU A 39 3.71 -7.34 -13.94
C LEU A 39 4.85 -7.87 -13.06
N GLY A 40 6.08 -7.99 -13.60
CA GLY A 40 7.28 -8.32 -12.85
C GLY A 40 7.97 -7.07 -12.28
N PHE A 41 8.15 -7.01 -10.96
CA PHE A 41 8.85 -5.89 -10.32
C PHE A 41 10.01 -6.41 -9.49
N THR A 42 11.13 -5.69 -9.49
CA THR A 42 12.30 -6.01 -8.65
C THR A 42 12.67 -4.78 -7.83
N SER A 43 13.05 -4.98 -6.57
CA SER A 43 13.49 -3.92 -5.68
C SER A 43 14.79 -3.27 -6.21
N PRO A 44 15.05 -1.98 -5.92
CA PRO A 44 16.25 -1.28 -6.37
C PRO A 44 17.59 -1.97 -6.05
N ASP A 45 17.68 -2.62 -4.89
CA ASP A 45 18.83 -3.43 -4.46
C ASP A 45 18.89 -4.84 -5.09
N GLY A 46 17.92 -5.20 -5.93
CA GLY A 46 17.84 -6.51 -6.58
C GLY A 46 17.44 -7.68 -5.66
N ALA A 47 17.27 -7.43 -4.36
CA ALA A 47 17.11 -8.49 -3.37
C ALA A 47 15.71 -9.13 -3.37
N THR A 48 14.68 -8.36 -3.75
CA THR A 48 13.28 -8.81 -3.71
C THR A 48 12.66 -8.72 -5.10
N LYS A 49 12.07 -9.82 -5.56
CA LYS A 49 11.24 -9.86 -6.76
C LYS A 49 9.77 -9.99 -6.35
N LEU A 50 8.93 -9.14 -6.89
CA LEU A 50 7.48 -9.25 -6.76
C LEU A 50 6.94 -10.07 -7.93
N GLU A 51 6.17 -11.08 -7.58
CA GLU A 51 5.59 -12.02 -8.51
C GLU A 51 4.08 -12.00 -8.36
N GLN A 52 3.39 -11.90 -9.48
CA GLN A 52 1.94 -11.82 -9.51
C GLN A 52 1.40 -13.13 -10.08
N TYR A 53 0.61 -13.80 -9.27
CA TYR A 53 0.00 -15.07 -9.60
C TYR A 53 -1.48 -14.89 -9.80
N MET A 54 -2.01 -15.48 -10.86
CA MET A 54 -3.42 -15.43 -11.21
C MET A 54 -4.01 -16.83 -11.09
N LYS A 55 -5.18 -16.92 -10.47
CA LYS A 55 -6.06 -18.05 -10.58
C LYS A 55 -7.22 -17.63 -11.49
N ASP A 56 -7.28 -18.29 -12.64
CA ASP A 56 -8.27 -18.01 -13.66
C ASP A 56 -9.65 -18.57 -13.28
N SER A 57 -10.71 -18.02 -13.88
CA SER A 57 -12.09 -18.49 -13.75
C SER A 57 -12.89 -18.18 -15.02
N GLU A 58 -13.89 -19.00 -15.32
CA GLU A 58 -14.84 -18.72 -16.41
C GLU A 58 -15.66 -17.45 -16.15
N ASP A 59 -15.91 -17.15 -14.86
CA ASP A 59 -16.49 -15.87 -14.43
C ASP A 59 -15.37 -14.86 -14.14
N LEU A 60 -15.32 -13.78 -14.92
CA LEU A 60 -14.35 -12.71 -14.76
C LEU A 60 -14.40 -12.05 -13.37
N PHE A 61 -15.54 -12.11 -12.66
CA PHE A 61 -15.66 -11.60 -11.30
C PHE A 61 -15.05 -12.53 -10.24
N GLU A 62 -14.72 -13.78 -10.60
CA GLU A 62 -14.10 -14.77 -9.73
C GLU A 62 -12.60 -14.95 -9.98
N VAL A 63 -12.04 -14.26 -10.98
CA VAL A 63 -10.59 -14.20 -11.20
C VAL A 63 -9.91 -13.64 -9.96
N LYS A 64 -8.83 -14.31 -9.54
CA LYS A 64 -8.09 -13.97 -8.32
C LYS A 64 -6.63 -13.72 -8.62
N TRP A 65 -6.09 -12.69 -8.02
CA TRP A 65 -4.70 -12.28 -8.10
C TRP A 65 -4.08 -12.25 -6.71
N GLN A 66 -2.94 -12.92 -6.59
CA GLN A 66 -2.07 -12.86 -5.43
C GLN A 66 -0.73 -12.26 -5.83
N VAL A 67 -0.14 -11.53 -4.90
CA VAL A 67 1.17 -10.92 -5.07
C VAL A 67 2.08 -11.52 -4.03
N TRP A 68 3.25 -11.98 -4.44
CA TRP A 68 4.23 -12.61 -3.57
C TRP A 68 5.58 -11.90 -3.69
N ALA A 69 6.14 -11.50 -2.56
CA ALA A 69 7.50 -11.00 -2.46
C ALA A 69 8.45 -12.19 -2.27
N ARG A 70 9.32 -12.44 -3.25
CA ARG A 70 10.36 -13.47 -3.22
C ARG A 70 11.71 -12.85 -2.91
N ARG A 71 12.39 -13.39 -1.90
CA ARG A 71 13.78 -13.05 -1.52
C ARG A 71 14.56 -14.34 -1.30
N GLY A 72 15.42 -14.69 -2.25
CA GLY A 72 16.00 -16.05 -2.30
C GLY A 72 14.88 -17.10 -2.37
N ASP A 73 14.92 -18.08 -1.47
CA ASP A 73 13.90 -19.14 -1.37
C ASP A 73 12.69 -18.73 -0.51
N GLN A 74 12.76 -17.59 0.19
CA GLN A 74 11.67 -17.11 1.02
C GLN A 74 10.62 -16.41 0.15
N MET A 75 9.36 -16.78 0.35
CA MET A 75 8.21 -16.13 -0.28
C MET A 75 7.23 -15.65 0.78
N THR A 76 6.71 -14.44 0.60
CA THR A 76 5.70 -13.85 1.49
C THR A 76 4.59 -13.22 0.68
N GLU A 77 3.34 -13.62 0.95
CA GLU A 77 2.18 -13.06 0.26
C GLU A 77 1.92 -11.62 0.73
N LEU A 78 1.82 -10.71 -0.22
CA LEU A 78 1.39 -9.34 0.00
C LEU A 78 -0.13 -9.26 -0.05
N LYS A 79 -0.76 -9.59 1.08
CA LYS A 79 -2.21 -9.47 1.25
C LYS A 79 -2.70 -8.02 1.02
N PRO A 80 -3.95 -7.83 0.59
CA PRO A 80 -4.97 -8.85 0.30
C PRO A 80 -4.86 -9.49 -1.10
N GLU A 81 -5.56 -10.61 -1.29
CA GLU A 81 -5.90 -11.15 -2.63
C GLU A 81 -6.90 -10.20 -3.31
N GLN A 82 -6.82 -10.06 -4.63
CA GLN A 82 -7.56 -9.04 -5.39
C GLN A 82 -8.09 -9.59 -6.72
N GLY A 83 -9.01 -8.88 -7.37
CA GLY A 83 -9.57 -9.28 -8.68
C GLY A 83 -8.70 -8.91 -9.90
N TYR A 84 -7.63 -8.13 -9.69
CA TYR A 84 -6.78 -7.60 -10.75
C TYR A 84 -5.32 -7.62 -10.34
N GLY A 85 -4.42 -7.68 -11.33
CA GLY A 85 -3.01 -7.37 -11.15
C GLY A 85 -2.80 -5.95 -10.61
N ALA A 86 -1.63 -5.71 -10.03
CA ALA A 86 -1.26 -4.46 -9.40
C ALA A 86 0.04 -3.89 -9.97
N GLY A 87 0.17 -2.57 -9.88
CA GLY A 87 1.45 -1.89 -10.05
C GLY A 87 2.17 -1.72 -8.72
N PHE A 88 3.49 -1.53 -8.77
CA PHE A 88 4.31 -1.35 -7.56
C PHE A 88 5.32 -0.22 -7.69
N ARG A 89 5.61 0.44 -6.57
CA ARG A 89 6.73 1.38 -6.45
C ARG A 89 7.49 1.10 -5.16
N PHE A 90 8.78 0.86 -5.31
CA PHE A 90 9.72 0.84 -4.19
C PHE A 90 10.23 2.26 -3.90
N THR A 91 10.54 2.50 -2.64
CA THR A 91 11.47 3.56 -2.24
C THR A 91 12.89 3.18 -2.67
N SER A 92 13.76 4.17 -2.89
CA SER A 92 15.09 3.93 -3.46
C SER A 92 16.02 3.09 -2.55
N ASP A 93 15.71 3.00 -1.25
CA ASP A 93 16.42 2.17 -0.26
C ASP A 93 15.85 0.75 -0.12
N SER A 94 14.89 0.37 -0.97
CA SER A 94 14.19 -0.92 -0.94
C SER A 94 13.44 -1.24 0.37
N GLN A 95 13.29 -0.29 1.31
CA GLN A 95 12.67 -0.58 2.61
C GLN A 95 11.14 -0.50 2.58
N TRP A 96 10.60 0.34 1.70
CA TRP A 96 9.16 0.55 1.57
C TRP A 96 8.67 0.20 0.17
N LEU A 97 7.47 -0.36 0.14
CA LEU A 97 6.78 -0.78 -1.06
C LEU A 97 5.35 -0.24 -1.03
N VAL A 98 4.96 0.46 -2.09
CA VAL A 98 3.58 0.85 -2.34
C VAL A 98 3.01 -0.04 -3.44
N ARG A 99 1.91 -0.72 -3.14
CA ARG A 99 1.08 -1.42 -4.14
C ARG A 99 -0.01 -0.47 -4.60
N MET A 100 -0.08 -0.27 -5.91
CA MET A 100 -1.14 0.45 -6.60
C MET A 100 -2.10 -0.58 -7.19
N GLN A 101 -3.10 -0.95 -6.40
CA GLN A 101 -4.06 -1.99 -6.72
C GLN A 101 -5.17 -1.44 -7.60
N LYS A 102 -5.28 -1.91 -8.84
CA LYS A 102 -6.42 -1.57 -9.70
C LYS A 102 -7.73 -2.11 -9.13
N THR A 103 -8.79 -1.30 -9.23
CA THR A 103 -10.17 -1.70 -8.93
C THR A 103 -10.93 -1.98 -10.23
N GLY A 104 -12.10 -2.64 -10.13
CA GLY A 104 -12.92 -2.95 -11.30
C GLY A 104 -13.53 -1.73 -12.01
N SER A 105 -13.53 -0.56 -11.36
CA SER A 105 -14.12 0.68 -11.87
C SER A 105 -13.09 1.62 -12.52
N GLY A 106 -11.83 1.21 -12.62
CA GLY A 106 -10.76 1.99 -13.26
C GLY A 106 -9.98 2.89 -12.31
N GLU A 107 -10.39 3.00 -11.04
CA GLU A 107 -9.60 3.62 -9.98
C GLU A 107 -8.58 2.64 -9.39
N GLN A 108 -7.86 3.10 -8.36
CA GLN A 108 -6.87 2.32 -7.64
C GLN A 108 -7.04 2.51 -6.13
N ASP A 109 -6.66 1.47 -5.39
CA ASP A 109 -6.40 1.53 -3.97
C ASP A 109 -4.89 1.39 -3.70
N LEU A 110 -4.40 1.98 -2.62
CA LEU A 110 -2.99 2.03 -2.27
C LEU A 110 -2.76 1.21 -1.01
N PHE A 111 -1.87 0.22 -1.06
CA PHE A 111 -1.42 -0.52 0.13
C PHE A 111 0.05 -0.22 0.39
N LEU A 112 0.40 -0.10 1.67
CA LEU A 112 1.75 0.20 2.11
C LEU A 112 2.36 -0.99 2.83
N TYR A 113 3.57 -1.37 2.42
CA TYR A 113 4.34 -2.43 3.05
C TYR A 113 5.73 -1.91 3.45
N HIS A 114 6.24 -2.46 4.54
CA HIS A 114 7.58 -2.18 5.06
C HIS A 114 8.33 -3.50 5.27
N VAL A 115 9.64 -3.48 5.08
CA VAL A 115 10.49 -4.64 5.41
C VAL A 115 10.58 -4.80 6.92
N GLU A 116 10.13 -5.95 7.42
CA GLU A 116 10.23 -6.38 8.79
C GLU A 116 10.85 -7.78 8.84
N ASN A 117 11.94 -7.94 9.61
CA ASN A 117 12.66 -9.22 9.72
C ASN A 117 13.01 -9.86 8.36
N GLY A 118 13.33 -9.02 7.37
CA GLY A 118 13.75 -9.47 6.02
C GLY A 118 12.62 -9.71 5.02
N ALA A 119 11.34 -9.60 5.43
CA ALA A 119 10.17 -9.77 4.58
C ALA A 119 9.26 -8.54 4.58
N PHE A 120 8.49 -8.33 3.51
CA PHE A 120 7.50 -7.25 3.49
C PHE A 120 6.27 -7.62 4.30
N ALA A 121 5.86 -6.74 5.21
CA ALA A 121 4.63 -6.82 5.98
C ALA A 121 3.77 -5.57 5.75
N SER A 122 2.45 -5.68 5.95
CA SER A 122 1.55 -4.53 5.84
C SER A 122 1.91 -3.49 6.90
N ALA A 123 2.26 -2.28 6.48
CA ALA A 123 2.64 -1.20 7.38
C ALA A 123 1.43 -0.52 8.03
N THR A 124 0.24 -0.68 7.43
CA THR A 124 -1.00 -0.06 7.88
C THR A 124 -2.10 -1.11 8.05
N LYS A 125 -3.07 -0.81 8.94
CA LYS A 125 -4.26 -1.66 9.14
C LYS A 125 -5.34 -1.45 8.07
N GLN A 126 -5.43 -0.22 7.55
CA GLN A 126 -6.32 0.18 6.46
C GLN A 126 -5.48 0.47 5.21
N SER A 127 -6.11 0.59 4.05
CA SER A 127 -5.41 1.04 2.86
C SER A 127 -4.87 2.45 3.07
N LEU A 128 -3.77 2.78 2.40
CA LEU A 128 -3.20 4.12 2.42
C LEU A 128 -4.16 5.14 1.78
N SER A 129 -5.02 4.71 0.84
CA SER A 129 -6.09 5.55 0.29
C SER A 129 -7.12 5.95 1.34
N ASP A 130 -7.60 4.98 2.14
CA ASP A 130 -8.57 5.22 3.21
C ASP A 130 -7.99 6.21 4.22
N LEU A 131 -6.72 6.04 4.59
CA LEU A 131 -6.04 6.95 5.51
C LEU A 131 -5.87 8.35 4.91
N ALA A 132 -5.58 8.46 3.62
CA ALA A 132 -5.48 9.75 2.93
C ALA A 132 -6.84 10.47 2.86
N TRP A 133 -7.92 9.76 2.56
CA TRP A 133 -9.28 10.31 2.58
C TRP A 133 -9.73 10.67 4.00
N ALA A 134 -9.43 9.85 5.00
CA ALA A 134 -9.69 10.17 6.40
C ALA A 134 -8.95 11.44 6.81
N TYR A 135 -7.68 11.61 6.41
CA TYR A 135 -6.94 12.84 6.63
C TYR A 135 -7.62 14.03 5.94
N PHE A 136 -7.95 13.91 4.65
CA PHE A 136 -8.67 14.94 3.91
C PHE A 136 -9.95 15.36 4.63
N HIS A 137 -10.81 14.43 5.06
CA HIS A 137 -12.05 14.77 5.73
C HIS A 137 -11.90 15.22 7.19
N SER A 138 -10.73 15.03 7.82
CA SER A 138 -10.47 15.56 9.17
C SER A 138 -10.17 17.05 9.19
N ARG A 139 -9.73 17.63 8.05
CA ARG A 139 -9.30 19.03 8.01
C ARG A 139 -10.50 20.00 7.94
N PRO A 140 -10.44 21.18 8.59
CA PRO A 140 -11.57 22.12 8.64
C PRO A 140 -12.07 22.64 7.29
N ASP A 141 -11.15 22.81 6.33
CA ASP A 141 -11.39 23.32 4.97
C ASP A 141 -12.06 22.30 4.05
N THR A 142 -11.96 21.01 4.34
CA THR A 142 -12.36 19.92 3.43
C THR A 142 -13.35 18.93 4.04
N ARG A 143 -13.55 18.93 5.36
CA ARG A 143 -14.49 18.04 6.08
C ARG A 143 -15.93 18.05 5.58
N LYS A 144 -16.37 19.13 4.91
CA LYS A 144 -17.74 19.26 4.39
C LYS A 144 -17.86 18.86 2.91
N MET A 145 -16.75 18.59 2.23
CA MET A 145 -16.77 18.21 0.83
C MET A 145 -17.34 16.80 0.71
N LYS A 146 -18.30 16.63 -0.18
CA LYS A 146 -18.88 15.34 -0.53
C LYS A 146 -18.63 15.09 -2.00
N LEU A 147 -18.11 13.92 -2.32
CA LEU A 147 -17.91 13.41 -3.67
C LEU A 147 -18.83 12.20 -3.85
N ASP A 148 -19.32 11.98 -5.06
CA ASP A 148 -20.30 10.95 -5.38
C ASP A 148 -19.73 9.91 -6.37
N TYR A 149 -18.81 10.31 -7.26
CA TYR A 149 -18.26 9.43 -8.31
C TYR A 149 -16.75 9.56 -8.49
N HIS A 150 -16.15 8.55 -9.15
CA HIS A 150 -14.74 8.54 -9.58
C HIS A 150 -13.75 8.90 -8.45
N ILE A 151 -14.06 8.46 -7.23
CA ILE A 151 -13.30 8.77 -6.02
C ILE A 151 -12.01 7.95 -6.04
N SER A 152 -10.87 8.61 -6.10
CA SER A 152 -9.57 7.94 -6.23
C SER A 152 -8.49 8.57 -5.35
N ALA A 153 -7.58 7.73 -4.88
CA ALA A 153 -6.32 8.14 -4.30
C ALA A 153 -5.18 7.53 -5.13
N ASN A 154 -4.27 8.37 -5.62
CA ASN A 154 -3.21 7.93 -6.52
C ASN A 154 -1.85 8.27 -5.95
N LEU A 155 -0.89 7.36 -6.10
CA LEU A 155 0.50 7.64 -5.77
C LEU A 155 1.07 8.60 -6.82
N VAL A 156 1.53 9.77 -6.38
CA VAL A 156 2.22 10.71 -7.27
C VAL A 156 3.56 10.10 -7.70
N LYS A 157 3.90 10.23 -8.99
CA LYS A 157 5.18 9.77 -9.54
C LYS A 157 6.37 10.43 -8.81
N GLY A 158 7.42 9.64 -8.55
CA GLY A 158 8.68 10.15 -8.03
C GLY A 158 9.10 9.57 -6.68
N THR A 159 8.41 8.56 -6.15
CA THR A 159 8.83 7.83 -4.93
C THR A 159 10.27 7.33 -5.07
N GLU A 160 10.63 6.82 -6.25
CA GLU A 160 11.94 6.29 -6.59
C GLU A 160 13.06 7.34 -6.64
N THR A 161 12.71 8.62 -6.78
CA THR A 161 13.65 9.75 -6.82
C THR A 161 13.43 10.72 -5.67
N ALA A 162 12.73 10.31 -4.60
CA ALA A 162 12.35 11.17 -3.48
C ALA A 162 11.73 12.52 -3.93
N TYR A 163 10.96 12.48 -5.00
CA TYR A 163 10.29 13.61 -5.63
C TYR A 163 11.22 14.78 -6.03
N ARG A 164 12.49 14.52 -6.34
CA ARG A 164 13.45 15.60 -6.68
C ARG A 164 13.01 16.46 -7.88
N TRP A 165 12.25 15.90 -8.83
CA TRP A 165 11.64 16.63 -9.96
C TRP A 165 10.70 17.76 -9.53
N LEU A 166 10.16 17.68 -8.31
CA LEU A 166 9.31 18.70 -7.71
C LEU A 166 10.13 19.82 -7.02
N GLY A 167 11.46 19.83 -7.13
CA GLY A 167 12.34 20.81 -6.49
C GLY A 167 12.33 20.74 -4.96
N VAL A 168 12.01 19.56 -4.40
CA VAL A 168 12.01 19.32 -2.95
C VAL A 168 13.23 18.48 -2.56
N ASP A 169 13.84 18.84 -1.43
CA ASP A 169 14.94 18.07 -0.84
C ASP A 169 14.49 17.36 0.44
N TRP A 170 13.47 16.50 0.30
CA TRP A 170 13.04 15.69 1.43
C TRP A 170 14.03 14.56 1.71
N PRO A 171 14.42 14.32 2.97
CA PRO A 171 15.44 13.34 3.34
C PRO A 171 14.93 11.89 3.30
N ASP A 172 15.87 10.95 3.24
CA ASP A 172 15.72 9.54 3.60
C ASP A 172 14.58 8.75 2.93
N ASN A 173 14.17 9.10 1.69
CA ASN A 173 12.98 8.51 1.04
C ASN A 173 11.72 8.53 1.92
N ARG A 174 11.66 9.45 2.89
CA ARG A 174 10.76 9.39 4.04
C ARG A 174 9.29 9.60 3.71
N TYR A 175 8.99 10.13 2.53
CA TYR A 175 7.66 10.63 2.24
C TYR A 175 7.07 9.97 1.02
N LEU A 176 5.75 9.78 1.06
CA LEU A 176 4.93 9.45 -0.10
C LEU A 176 4.00 10.63 -0.38
N LEU A 177 3.78 10.93 -1.66
CA LEU A 177 2.80 11.90 -2.09
C LEU A 177 1.59 11.20 -2.70
N ILE A 178 0.42 11.60 -2.24
CA ILE A 178 -0.86 11.05 -2.66
C ILE A 178 -1.72 12.17 -3.19
N SER A 179 -2.26 12.00 -4.39
CA SER A 179 -3.29 12.87 -4.96
C SER A 179 -4.67 12.27 -4.77
N LEU A 180 -5.63 13.12 -4.43
CA LEU A 180 -7.02 12.79 -4.23
C LEU A 180 -7.87 13.49 -5.28
N SER A 181 -8.79 12.74 -5.88
CA SER A 181 -9.72 13.23 -6.89
C SER A 181 -11.09 12.57 -6.73
N GLY A 182 -12.11 13.24 -7.25
CA GLY A 182 -13.45 12.69 -7.42
C GLY A 182 -14.44 13.76 -7.84
N GLU A 183 -15.63 13.32 -8.22
CA GLU A 183 -16.66 14.16 -8.84
C GLU A 183 -17.89 14.28 -7.95
N MET A 184 -18.58 15.39 -8.06
CA MET A 184 -19.88 15.64 -7.45
C MET A 184 -20.98 15.37 -8.46
N ASP A 185 -22.00 14.61 -8.05
CA ASP A 185 -23.21 14.39 -8.86
C ASP A 185 -23.95 15.72 -9.08
N LYS A 186 -24.05 16.51 -8.00
CA LYS A 186 -24.83 17.75 -7.99
C LYS A 186 -23.94 18.96 -8.31
N HIS A 187 -24.09 19.52 -9.50
CA HIS A 187 -23.45 20.76 -9.90
C HIS A 187 -24.39 21.67 -10.74
N PRO A 188 -24.07 22.97 -10.90
CA PRO A 188 -24.84 23.88 -11.74
C PRO A 188 -24.98 23.41 -13.19
N ARG A 189 -26.03 23.88 -13.89
CA ARG A 189 -26.34 23.46 -15.28
C ARG A 189 -25.30 23.90 -16.31
N ASP A 190 -24.62 25.00 -16.06
CA ASP A 190 -23.53 25.54 -16.89
C ASP A 190 -22.18 24.86 -16.63
N VAL A 191 -22.13 23.98 -15.63
CA VAL A 191 -20.98 23.14 -15.29
C VAL A 191 -21.18 21.75 -15.88
N ALA A 192 -20.15 21.22 -16.54
CA ALA A 192 -20.08 19.86 -17.07
C ALA A 192 -19.64 18.88 -15.99
N VAL A 193 -18.62 19.24 -15.20
CA VAL A 193 -18.08 18.43 -14.10
C VAL A 193 -17.69 19.37 -12.95
N LYS A 194 -17.95 18.97 -11.72
CA LYS A 194 -17.45 19.65 -10.51
C LYS A 194 -16.92 18.62 -9.53
N GLY A 195 -15.88 18.96 -8.78
CA GLY A 195 -15.39 18.04 -7.77
C GLY A 195 -14.06 18.45 -7.16
N LEU A 196 -13.26 17.44 -6.87
CA LEU A 196 -11.89 17.54 -6.41
C LEU A 196 -10.98 17.01 -7.52
N ALA A 197 -9.99 17.79 -7.93
CA ALA A 197 -8.97 17.31 -8.87
C ALA A 197 -7.57 17.49 -8.31
N ASP A 198 -6.88 16.37 -8.11
CA ASP A 198 -5.44 16.34 -7.87
C ASP A 198 -5.00 17.13 -6.62
N TRP A 199 -5.82 17.08 -5.56
CA TRP A 199 -5.48 17.62 -4.25
C TRP A 199 -4.43 16.73 -3.58
N LYS A 200 -3.32 17.29 -3.13
CA LYS A 200 -2.16 16.52 -2.69
C LYS A 200 -1.94 16.58 -1.18
N CYS A 201 -1.70 15.42 -0.58
CA CYS A 201 -1.13 15.30 0.76
C CYS A 201 0.15 14.47 0.73
N ARG A 202 0.89 14.56 1.82
CA ARG A 202 2.13 13.84 2.03
C ARG A 202 1.98 12.94 3.24
N TYR A 203 2.35 11.67 3.09
CA TYR A 203 2.46 10.70 4.17
C TYR A 203 3.91 10.60 4.62
N ASP A 204 4.15 10.65 5.91
CA ASP A 204 5.46 10.48 6.52
C ASP A 204 5.63 9.03 7.01
N LEU A 205 6.52 8.29 6.35
CA LEU A 205 6.79 6.88 6.62
C LEU A 205 7.39 6.63 8.02
N LYS A 206 8.00 7.65 8.65
CA LYS A 206 8.57 7.51 10.00
C LYS A 206 7.52 7.73 11.09
N THR A 207 6.63 8.71 10.90
CA THR A 207 5.63 9.08 11.93
C THR A 207 4.27 8.45 11.70
N GLY A 208 4.02 7.95 10.49
CA GLY A 208 2.72 7.43 10.08
C GLY A 208 1.63 8.49 9.94
N GLN A 209 2.03 9.76 9.74
CA GLN A 209 1.10 10.90 9.73
C GLN A 209 1.03 11.57 8.35
N PHE A 210 -0.11 12.19 8.09
CA PHE A 210 -0.33 13.01 6.91
C PHE A 210 -0.17 14.50 7.19
N ASP A 211 0.42 15.21 6.25
CA ASP A 211 0.44 16.68 6.22
C ASP A 211 0.23 17.24 4.79
N VAL A 212 0.07 18.56 4.69
CA VAL A 212 0.05 19.27 3.41
C VAL A 212 1.26 20.20 3.35
N PRO A 213 2.30 19.84 2.58
CA PRO A 213 3.44 20.71 2.35
C PRO A 213 3.01 22.07 1.77
N LYS A 214 3.59 23.17 2.27
CA LYS A 214 3.27 24.55 1.84
C LYS A 214 3.28 24.74 0.32
N LYS A 215 4.17 24.03 -0.39
CA LYS A 215 4.29 24.10 -1.85
C LYS A 215 3.02 23.68 -2.60
N PHE A 216 2.15 22.89 -1.98
CA PHE A 216 0.87 22.48 -2.57
C PHE A 216 -0.28 23.36 -2.14
N ALA A 217 -0.07 24.37 -1.29
CA ALA A 217 -1.18 25.20 -0.77
C ALA A 217 -1.97 25.87 -1.89
N LYS A 218 -1.29 26.44 -2.89
CA LYS A 218 -1.95 27.07 -4.05
C LYS A 218 -2.71 26.05 -4.89
N SER A 219 -2.03 24.97 -5.32
CA SER A 219 -2.64 23.94 -6.17
C SER A 219 -3.79 23.22 -5.46
N ASN A 220 -3.70 23.02 -4.15
CA ASN A 220 -4.76 22.39 -3.38
C ASN A 220 -5.96 23.33 -3.21
N ALA A 221 -5.74 24.64 -3.06
CA ALA A 221 -6.84 25.60 -3.06
C ALA A 221 -7.55 25.64 -4.42
N GLU A 222 -6.82 25.52 -5.53
CA GLU A 222 -7.38 25.40 -6.88
C GLU A 222 -8.14 24.07 -7.05
N ALA A 223 -7.57 22.96 -6.56
CA ALA A 223 -8.19 21.63 -6.61
C ALA A 223 -9.58 21.57 -5.95
N LEU A 224 -9.79 22.33 -4.87
CA LEU A 224 -11.07 22.41 -4.17
C LEU A 224 -12.16 23.16 -4.94
N ASN A 225 -11.76 23.96 -5.94
CA ASN A 225 -12.66 24.74 -6.78
C ASN A 225 -12.70 24.19 -8.21
N TRP A 226 -12.26 22.96 -8.43
CA TRP A 226 -12.18 22.39 -9.76
C TRP A 226 -13.58 22.19 -10.37
N GLU A 227 -13.74 22.75 -11.56
CA GLU A 227 -14.91 22.57 -12.41
C GLU A 227 -14.51 22.63 -13.89
N ILE A 228 -15.26 21.92 -14.72
CA ILE A 228 -15.21 22.01 -16.18
C ILE A 228 -16.52 22.65 -16.61
N LYS A 229 -16.45 23.76 -17.35
CA LYS A 229 -17.64 24.41 -17.93
C LYS A 229 -18.02 23.78 -19.26
N ARG A 230 -19.30 23.89 -19.60
CA ARG A 230 -19.84 23.44 -20.89
C ARG A 230 -19.47 24.37 -22.03
#